data_AF-A0A1M7I5J2-F1
#
_entry.id   AF-A0A1M7I5J2-F1
#
_cell.length_a   1.000
_cell.length_b   1.000
_cell.length_c   1.000
_cell.angle_alpha   90.00
_cell.angle_beta   90.00
_cell.angle_gamma   90.00
#
_symmetry.space_group_name_H-M   'P 1'
#
loop_
_entity.id
_entity.type
_entity.pdbx_description
1 polymer ?
#
loop_
_entity_poly.entity_id
_entity_poly.type
_entity_poly.pdbx_seq_one_letter_code
_entity_poly.pdbx_strand_id
1 'polypeptide(L)'
;MLAAHTFAQPATSVPRLRHPARRMTRRNTYAVRVRGDGMRDCNLFNGDVIIIRRFQHGAHETATAEINRRPVALKRLTINRNGLQLIFDHTDWPAVFLHNRDIEVLSLVMGIEHHATEH
;
A
#
# COMPACT_ATOMS: atom_id res chain seq x y z
N MET A 1 67.31 9.26 -33.32
CA MET A 1 66.49 10.48 -33.35
C MET A 1 65.09 10.10 -32.85
N LEU A 2 64.57 10.88 -31.90
CA LEU A 2 63.60 10.60 -30.81
C LEU A 2 62.44 9.60 -31.03
N ALA A 3 62.19 8.80 -29.97
CA ALA A 3 61.07 7.88 -29.78
C ALA A 3 59.78 8.60 -29.33
N ALA A 4 58.68 8.40 -30.06
CA ALA A 4 57.35 8.85 -29.67
C ALA A 4 56.75 7.87 -28.64
N HIS A 5 56.68 8.30 -27.39
CA HIS A 5 56.05 7.54 -26.32
C HIS A 5 54.53 7.71 -26.43
N THR A 6 53.83 6.62 -26.75
CA THR A 6 52.37 6.53 -26.67
C THR A 6 51.97 6.38 -25.21
N PHE A 7 51.31 7.40 -24.66
CA PHE A 7 50.69 7.33 -23.34
C PHE A 7 49.35 6.60 -23.44
N ALA A 8 49.32 5.34 -22.98
CA ALA A 8 48.09 4.64 -22.70
C ALA A 8 47.49 5.19 -21.38
N GLN A 9 46.34 5.87 -21.46
CA GLN A 9 45.61 6.27 -20.27
C GLN A 9 44.89 5.05 -19.66
N PRO A 10 45.07 4.75 -18.37
CA PRO A 10 44.27 3.72 -17.72
C PRO A 10 42.85 4.27 -17.51
N ALA A 11 41.87 3.66 -18.17
CA ALA A 11 40.46 3.89 -17.89
C ALA A 11 40.16 3.42 -16.46
N THR A 12 40.18 4.34 -15.50
CA THR A 12 39.80 4.07 -14.12
C THR A 12 38.28 3.90 -14.09
N SER A 13 37.81 2.65 -14.10
CA SER A 13 36.40 2.35 -13.85
C SER A 13 36.09 2.70 -12.40
N VAL A 14 35.56 3.89 -12.15
CA VAL A 14 35.06 4.27 -10.84
C VAL A 14 33.97 3.26 -10.46
N PRO A 15 34.12 2.48 -9.36
CA PRO A 15 33.06 1.57 -8.96
C PRO A 15 31.83 2.43 -8.67
N ARG A 16 30.76 2.23 -9.43
CA ARG A 16 29.46 2.80 -9.09
C ARG A 16 29.09 2.24 -7.72
N LEU A 17 29.22 3.06 -6.68
CA LEU A 17 28.68 2.78 -5.36
C LEU A 17 27.22 2.39 -5.54
N ARG A 18 26.96 1.08 -5.50
CA ARG A 18 25.60 0.55 -5.43
C ARG A 18 25.13 0.87 -4.03
N HIS A 19 24.46 2.02 -3.88
CA HIS A 19 23.72 2.28 -2.65
C HIS A 19 22.79 1.08 -2.41
N PRO A 20 22.82 0.44 -1.23
CA PRO A 20 21.88 -0.61 -0.93
C PRO A 20 20.48 -0.03 -1.15
N ALA A 21 19.61 -0.80 -1.83
CA ALA A 21 18.26 -0.36 -2.12
C ALA A 21 17.59 0.03 -0.80
N ARG A 22 17.45 1.34 -0.56
CA ARG A 22 16.92 1.91 0.68
C ARG A 22 15.58 1.23 0.96
N ARG A 23 15.48 0.49 2.07
CA ARG A 23 14.26 -0.24 2.42
C ARG A 23 13.14 0.78 2.55
N MET A 24 12.12 0.67 1.70
CA MET A 24 11.05 1.64 1.59
C MET A 24 9.73 0.97 1.96
N THR A 25 8.97 1.58 2.86
CA THR A 25 7.62 1.13 3.23
C THR A 25 6.61 2.18 2.76
N ARG A 26 5.63 1.77 1.96
CA ARG A 26 4.49 2.62 1.60
C ARG A 26 3.36 2.38 2.58
N ARG A 27 2.76 3.45 3.09
CA ARG A 27 1.63 3.43 4.01
C ARG A 27 0.48 4.20 3.37
N ASN A 28 -0.59 3.49 3.02
CA ASN A 28 -1.80 4.12 2.49
C ASN A 28 -2.94 3.92 3.50
N THR A 29 -3.64 5.01 3.82
CA THR A 29 -4.85 4.98 4.65
C THR A 29 -6.01 5.55 3.85
N TYR A 30 -7.12 4.81 3.83
CA TYR A 30 -8.37 5.17 3.17
C TYR A 30 -9.46 5.26 4.23
N ALA A 31 -10.20 6.37 4.27
CA ALA A 31 -11.40 6.47 5.07
C ALA A 31 -12.61 6.59 4.13
N VAL A 32 -13.57 5.67 4.28
CA VAL A 32 -14.82 5.68 3.54
C VAL A 32 -16.01 5.63 4.49
N ARG A 33 -17.09 6.31 4.12
CA ARG A 33 -18.36 6.30 4.84
C ARG A 33 -19.41 5.57 4.03
N VAL A 34 -20.16 4.67 4.66
CA VAL A 34 -21.30 3.98 4.05
C VAL A 34 -22.44 4.98 3.85
N ARG A 35 -23.07 4.96 2.67
CA ARG A 35 -24.23 5.80 2.32
C ARG A 35 -25.44 4.91 2.03
N GLY A 36 -26.58 5.29 2.60
CA GLY A 36 -27.83 4.57 2.42
C GLY A 36 -27.80 3.18 3.05
N ASP A 37 -28.71 2.31 2.59
CA ASP A 37 -29.00 1.03 3.24
C ASP A 37 -28.56 -0.19 2.41
N GLY A 38 -27.88 0.02 1.27
CA GLY A 38 -27.50 -1.04 0.34
C GLY A 38 -26.50 -2.06 0.88
N MET A 39 -25.90 -1.79 2.04
CA MET A 39 -24.88 -2.64 2.67
C MET A 39 -25.35 -3.34 3.95
N ARG A 40 -26.65 -3.29 4.27
CA ARG A 40 -27.20 -3.85 5.52
C ARG A 40 -26.98 -5.35 5.68
N ASP A 41 -27.00 -6.11 4.59
CA ASP A 41 -26.74 -7.56 4.59
C ASP A 41 -25.32 -7.90 5.07
N CYS A 42 -24.40 -6.93 5.00
CA CYS A 42 -23.04 -7.03 5.52
C CYS A 42 -22.89 -6.44 6.93
N ASN A 43 -24.00 -6.12 7.63
CA ASN A 43 -24.01 -5.44 8.93
C ASN A 43 -23.27 -4.08 8.90
N LEU A 44 -23.43 -3.35 7.79
CA LEU A 44 -22.91 -2.02 7.57
C LEU A 44 -24.08 -1.06 7.34
N PHE A 45 -24.15 0.00 8.12
CA PHE A 45 -25.27 0.93 8.15
C PHE A 45 -24.87 2.31 7.64
N ASN A 46 -25.87 3.08 7.17
CA ASN A 46 -25.66 4.45 6.72
C ASN A 46 -24.92 5.27 7.80
N GLY A 47 -23.81 5.88 7.41
CA GLY A 47 -22.96 6.68 8.30
C GLY A 47 -21.79 5.91 8.93
N ASP A 48 -21.76 4.58 8.86
CA ASP A 48 -20.62 3.78 9.33
C ASP A 48 -19.35 4.19 8.58
N VAL A 49 -18.25 4.35 9.32
CA VAL A 49 -16.94 4.70 8.78
C VAL A 49 -16.03 3.49 8.82
N ILE A 50 -15.41 3.20 7.67
CA ILE A 50 -14.42 2.13 7.51
C ILE A 50 -13.07 2.78 7.26
N ILE A 51 -12.09 2.46 8.12
CA ILE A 51 -10.70 2.92 7.97
C ILE A 51 -9.86 1.75 7.50
N ILE A 52 -9.32 1.83 6.29
CA ILE A 52 -8.49 0.79 5.68
C ILE A 52 -7.04 1.27 5.72
N ARG A 53 -6.14 0.47 6.31
CA ARG A 53 -4.71 0.74 6.39
C ARG A 53 -3.97 -0.33 5.60
N ARG A 54 -3.11 0.10 4.69
CA ARG A 54 -2.38 -0.76 3.76
C ARG A 54 -0.89 -0.46 3.85
N PHE A 55 -0.11 -1.48 4.14
CA PHE A 55 1.34 -1.39 4.28
C PHE A 55 2.00 -2.25 3.22
N GLN A 56 2.83 -1.63 2.39
CA GLN A 56 3.60 -2.34 1.38
C GLN A 56 5.09 -2.20 1.68
N HIS A 57 5.76 -3.34 1.79
CA HIS A 57 7.19 -3.44 2.03
C HIS A 57 7.81 -4.34 0.95
N GLY A 58 8.47 -3.74 -0.05
CA GLY A 58 8.93 -4.47 -1.22
C GLY A 58 7.76 -5.16 -1.95
N ALA A 59 7.84 -6.48 -2.08
CA ALA A 59 6.79 -7.32 -2.67
C ALA A 59 5.70 -7.76 -1.67
N HIS A 60 5.91 -7.56 -0.37
CA HIS A 60 4.95 -7.95 0.66
C HIS A 60 3.94 -6.83 0.90
N GLU A 61 2.65 -7.19 0.97
CA GLU A 61 1.55 -6.27 1.25
C GLU A 61 0.71 -6.81 2.39
N THR A 62 0.34 -5.94 3.33
CA THR A 62 -0.65 -6.22 4.38
C THR A 62 -1.72 -5.16 4.36
N ALA A 63 -2.94 -5.55 4.72
CA ALA A 63 -4.04 -4.63 4.89
C ALA A 63 -4.86 -4.98 6.14
N THR A 64 -5.30 -3.95 6.85
CA THR A 64 -6.26 -4.06 7.95
C THR A 64 -7.38 -3.07 7.72
N ALA A 65 -8.57 -3.43 8.18
CA ALA A 65 -9.71 -2.53 8.22
C ALA A 65 -10.11 -2.30 9.68
N GLU A 66 -10.71 -1.15 9.94
CA GLU A 66 -11.41 -0.86 11.17
C GLU A 66 -12.85 -0.59 10.79
N ILE A 67 -13.74 -1.52 11.16
CA ILE A 67 -15.17 -1.46 10.88
C ILE A 67 -15.87 -1.30 12.23
N ASN A 68 -16.70 -0.26 12.39
CA ASN A 68 -17.42 -0.01 13.64
C ASN A 68 -16.48 -0.02 14.87
N ARG A 69 -15.31 0.63 14.74
CA ARG A 69 -14.25 0.72 15.76
C ARG A 69 -13.61 -0.61 16.16
N ARG A 70 -13.82 -1.68 15.39
CA ARG A 70 -13.20 -2.99 15.60
C ARG A 70 -12.15 -3.25 14.52
N PRO A 71 -10.89 -3.51 14.89
CA PRO A 71 -9.87 -3.89 13.92
C PRO A 71 -10.13 -5.29 13.38
N VAL A 72 -10.01 -5.45 12.07
CA VAL A 72 -10.16 -6.71 11.33
C VAL A 72 -9.00 -6.85 10.34
N ALA A 73 -8.38 -8.04 10.35
CA ALA A 73 -7.32 -8.38 9.41
C ALA A 73 -7.91 -8.71 8.03
N LEU A 74 -7.27 -8.20 6.97
CA LEU A 74 -7.65 -8.52 5.60
C LEU A 74 -6.60 -9.45 4.99
N LYS A 75 -7.07 -10.56 4.42
CA LYS A 75 -6.28 -11.38 3.50
C LYS A 75 -5.99 -10.64 2.21
N ARG A 76 -6.96 -9.84 1.75
CA ARG A 76 -6.84 -9.08 0.51
C ARG A 76 -7.74 -7.85 0.50
N LEU A 77 -7.17 -6.74 0.07
CA LEU A 77 -7.90 -5.54 -0.35
C LEU A 77 -7.79 -5.44 -1.87
N THR A 78 -8.91 -5.25 -2.57
CA THR A 78 -8.91 -4.92 -4.00
C THR A 78 -9.66 -3.62 -4.22
N ILE A 79 -9.04 -2.68 -4.94
CA ILE A 79 -9.63 -1.40 -5.31
C ILE A 79 -9.75 -1.39 -6.83
N ASN A 80 -10.95 -1.15 -7.36
CA ASN A 80 -11.18 -1.08 -8.79
C ASN A 80 -12.24 -0.02 -9.14
N ARG A 81 -12.54 0.15 -10.43
CA ARG A 81 -13.49 1.15 -10.93
C ARG A 81 -14.92 1.00 -10.40
N ASN A 82 -15.30 -0.17 -9.87
CA ASN A 82 -16.64 -0.45 -9.36
C ASN A 82 -16.73 -0.24 -7.84
N GLY A 83 -15.59 -0.23 -7.12
CA GLY A 83 -15.59 -0.16 -5.67
C GLY A 83 -14.38 -0.80 -5.00
N LEU A 84 -14.59 -1.13 -3.73
CA LEU A 84 -13.62 -1.77 -2.85
C LEU A 84 -14.11 -3.19 -2.52
N GLN A 85 -13.21 -4.17 -2.56
CA GLN A 85 -13.49 -5.52 -2.07
C GLN A 85 -12.58 -5.81 -0.88
N LEU A 86 -13.20 -6.18 0.24
CA LEU A 86 -12.56 -6.57 1.48
C LEU A 86 -12.69 -8.09 1.63
N ILE A 87 -11.56 -8.79 1.62
CA ILE A 87 -11.50 -10.23 1.91
C ILE A 87 -10.82 -10.38 3.27
N PHE A 88 -11.55 -10.88 4.25
CA PHE A 88 -11.09 -11.08 5.61
C PHE A 88 -10.13 -12.28 5.70
N ASP A 89 -9.24 -12.25 6.69
CA ASP A 89 -8.26 -13.33 6.91
C ASP A 89 -8.85 -14.55 7.62
N HIS A 90 -10.01 -14.39 8.26
CA HIS A 90 -10.78 -15.48 8.86
C HIS A 90 -11.87 -15.97 7.91
N THR A 91 -11.97 -17.30 7.75
CA THR A 91 -12.83 -17.97 6.75
C THR A 91 -14.33 -17.78 6.98
N ASP A 92 -14.73 -17.44 8.21
CA ASP A 92 -16.16 -17.40 8.59
C ASP A 92 -16.89 -16.12 8.16
N TRP A 93 -16.15 -15.11 7.66
CA TRP A 93 -16.72 -13.83 7.25
C TRP A 93 -16.76 -13.73 5.72
N PRO A 94 -17.93 -13.50 5.11
CA PRO A 94 -18.03 -13.35 3.66
C PRO A 94 -17.25 -12.12 3.21
N ALA A 95 -16.74 -12.15 1.98
CA ALA A 95 -16.14 -10.97 1.37
C ALA A 95 -17.18 -9.84 1.28
N VAL A 96 -16.76 -8.61 1.59
CA VAL A 96 -17.61 -7.42 1.53
C VAL A 96 -17.22 -6.60 0.31
N PHE A 97 -18.18 -6.34 -0.58
CA PHE A 97 -17.99 -5.47 -1.73
C PHE A 97 -18.70 -4.12 -1.51
N LEU A 98 -17.92 -3.06 -1.37
CA LEU A 98 -18.40 -1.69 -1.21
C LEU A 98 -18.46 -1.04 -2.59
N HIS A 99 -19.65 -0.94 -3.17
CA HIS A 99 -19.85 -0.24 -4.44
C HIS A 99 -19.63 1.26 -4.28
N ASN A 100 -19.06 1.91 -5.30
CA ASN A 100 -18.84 3.37 -5.30
C ASN A 100 -20.11 4.20 -5.05
N ARG A 101 -21.28 3.70 -5.43
CA ARG A 101 -22.57 4.39 -5.20
C ARG A 101 -23.03 4.35 -3.74
N ASP A 102 -22.57 3.34 -3.00
CA ASP A 102 -22.99 3.03 -1.63
C ASP A 102 -21.98 3.52 -0.58
N ILE A 103 -20.94 4.24 -1.03
CA ILE A 103 -19.91 4.83 -0.16
C ILE A 103 -19.55 6.26 -0.55
N GLU A 104 -18.95 6.97 0.40
CA GLU A 104 -18.31 8.27 0.21
C GLU A 104 -16.85 8.18 0.61
N VAL A 105 -15.94 8.70 -0.21
CA VAL A 105 -14.54 8.82 0.17
C VAL A 105 -14.37 10.06 1.04
N LEU A 106 -13.95 9.87 2.29
CA LEU A 106 -13.70 10.96 3.22
C LEU A 106 -12.25 11.45 3.11
N SER A 107 -11.29 10.53 3.07
CA SER A 107 -9.88 10.87 2.97
C SER A 107 -9.03 9.77 2.34
N LEU A 108 -7.93 10.21 1.73
CA LEU A 108 -6.84 9.38 1.23
C LEU A 108 -5.54 9.99 1.75
N VAL A 109 -4.82 9.25 2.59
CA VAL A 109 -3.51 9.66 3.08
C VAL A 109 -2.48 8.64 2.61
N MET A 110 -1.43 9.12 1.93
CA MET A 110 -0.35 8.29 1.42
C MET A 110 0.97 8.78 2.00
N GLY A 111 1.79 7.83 2.46
CA GLY A 111 3.08 8.11 3.06
C GLY A 111 4.14 7.11 2.59
N ILE A 112 5.38 7.56 2.61
CA ILE A 112 6.56 6.74 2.35
C ILE A 112 7.48 6.89 3.56
N GLU A 113 7.89 5.75 4.11
CA GLU A 113 8.88 5.67 5.16
C GLU A 113 10.15 5.03 4.59
N HIS A 114 11.26 5.72 4.77
CA HIS A 114 12.56 5.21 4.41
C HIS A 114 13.29 4.71 5.65
N HIS A 115 13.69 3.45 5.62
CA HIS A 115 14.53 2.87 6.66
C HIS A 115 15.99 3.18 6.33
N ALA A 116 16.72 3.76 7.28
CA ALA A 116 18.17 3.83 7.19
C ALA A 116 18.72 2.42 7.39
N THR A 117 19.63 2.00 6.54
CA THR A 117 20.37 0.76 6.77
C THR A 117 21.39 1.06 7.87
N GLU A 118 21.14 0.63 9.11
CA GLU A 118 22.18 0.63 10.14
C GLU A 118 23.27 -0.36 9.70
N HIS A 119 24.53 0.10 9.75
CA HIS A 119 25.74 -0.66 9.40
C HIS A 119 26.40 -1.18 10.68
#